data_AF-A0A8T4TXH5-F1
#
_entry.id   AF-A0A8T4TXH5-F1
#
_cell.length_a   1.000
_cell.length_b   1.000
_cell.length_c   1.000
_cell.angle_alpha   90.00
_cell.angle_beta   90.00
_cell.angle_gamma   90.00
#
_symmetry.space_group_name_H-M   'P 1'
#
loop_
_entity.id
_entity.type
_entity.pdbx_description
1 polymer ?
#
loop_
_entity_poly.entity_id
_entity_poly.type
_entity_poly.pdbx_seq_one_letter_code
_entity_poly.pdbx_strand_id
1 'polypeptide(L)' 'MARIYLRKGKGDTRVAKLVDSPYLADGEAIFRISEKGIIDAK' A
#
# COMPACT_ATOMS: atom_id res chain seq x y z
N MET A 1 12.91 9.10 6.71
CA MET A 1 11.51 8.85 7.12
C MET A 1 10.71 8.55 5.87
N ALA A 2 9.76 7.62 5.91
CA ALA A 2 8.89 7.33 4.78
C ALA A 2 7.44 7.55 5.23
N ARG A 3 6.68 8.39 4.52
CA ARG A 3 5.24 8.56 4.75
C ARG A 3 4.47 7.90 3.63
N ILE A 4 3.52 7.05 4.01
CA ILE A 4 2.69 6.28 3.10
C ILE A 4 1.23 6.70 3.29
N TYR A 5 0.58 7.05 2.19
CA TYR A 5 -0.85 7.26 2.14
C TYR A 5 -1.55 5.94 1.81
N LEU A 6 -2.52 5.55 2.63
CA LEU A 6 -3.31 4.33 2.44
C LEU A 6 -4.70 4.71 1.94
N ARG A 7 -5.12 4.10 0.82
CA ARG A 7 -6.51 4.18 0.34
C ARG A 7 -7.18 2.81 0.28
N LYS A 8 -8.47 2.78 0.59
CA LYS A 8 -9.31 1.60 0.39
C LYS A 8 -9.60 1.40 -1.10
N GLY A 9 -9.37 0.19 -1.61
CA GLY A 9 -9.74 -0.24 -2.96
C GLY A 9 -11.09 -0.97 -2.98
N LYS A 10 -11.32 -1.75 -4.04
CA LYS A 10 -12.51 -2.62 -4.13
C LYS A 10 -12.34 -3.86 -3.24
N GLY A 11 -13.40 -4.22 -2.51
CA GLY A 11 -13.39 -5.34 -1.56
C GLY A 11 -12.28 -5.22 -0.52
N ASP A 12 -11.45 -6.25 -0.44
CA ASP A 12 -10.35 -6.33 0.52
C ASP A 12 -9.03 -5.71 0.03
N THR A 13 -9.04 -5.15 -1.17
CA THR A 13 -7.87 -4.50 -1.77
C THR A 13 -7.59 -3.15 -1.09
N ARG A 14 -6.31 -2.81 -0.94
CA ARG A 14 -5.77 -1.55 -0.43
C ARG A 14 -4.64 -1.10 -1.34
N VAL A 15 -4.42 0.20 -1.37
CA VAL A 15 -3.28 0.78 -2.11
C VAL A 15 -2.48 1.63 -1.14
N ALA A 16 -1.17 1.39 -1.11
CA ALA A 16 -0.18 2.17 -0.40
C ALA A 16 0.58 3.02 -1.42
N LYS A 17 0.51 4.35 -1.27
CA LYS A 17 1.28 5.29 -2.10
C LYS A 17 2.34 5.96 -1.24
N LEU A 18 3.59 5.96 -1.71
CA LEU A 18 4.65 6.76 -1.08
C LEU A 18 4.37 8.24 -1.32
N VAL A 19 4.31 9.02 -0.23
CA VAL A 19 4.06 10.47 -0.29
C VAL A 19 5.34 11.26 -0.03
N ASP A 20 6.24 10.71 0.78
CA ASP A 20 7.43 11.42 1.20
C ASP A 20 8.52 10.41 1.61
N SER A 21 9.68 10.51 0.99
CA SER A 21 10.92 9.86 1.41
C SER A 21 12.13 10.52 0.73
N PRO A 22 13.21 10.83 1.46
CA PRO A 22 14.41 11.45 0.87
C PRO A 22 15.24 10.51 0.00
N TYR A 23 14.98 9.19 0.02
CA TYR A 23 15.84 8.19 -0.62
C TYR A 23 15.09 7.13 -1.45
N LEU A 24 13.76 7.22 -1.53
CA LEU A 24 12.95 6.27 -2.29
C LEU A 24 12.24 7.02 -3.41
N ALA A 25 12.20 6.41 -4.60
CA ALA A 25 11.41 6.92 -5.70
C ALA A 25 9.92 6.80 -5.41
N ASP A 26 9.14 7.72 -5.97
CA ASP A 26 7.68 7.67 -5.91
C ASP A 26 7.16 6.34 -6.46
N GLY A 27 6.19 5.76 -5.76
CA GLY A 27 5.62 4.48 -6.13
C GLY A 27 4.33 4.16 -5.38
N GLU A 28 3.60 3.20 -5.92
CA GLU A 28 2.44 2.62 -5.26
C GLU A 28 2.49 1.09 -5.28
N ALA A 29 1.91 0.49 -4.25
CA ALA A 29 1.77 -0.94 -4.10
C ALA A 29 0.32 -1.28 -3.78
N ILE A 30 -0.20 -2.32 -4.45
CA ILE A 30 -1.54 -2.84 -4.21
C ILE A 30 -1.39 -4.11 -3.36
N PHE A 31 -2.18 -4.22 -2.29
CA PHE A 31 -2.21 -5.39 -1.41
C PHE A 31 -3.65 -5.71 -1.00
N ARG A 32 -3.88 -6.89 -0.44
CA ARG A 32 -5.19 -7.28 0.12
C ARG A 32 -5.07 -7.56 1.61
N ILE A 33 -6.15 -7.35 2.35
CA ILE A 33 -6.25 -7.74 3.76
C ILE A 33 -7.10 -9.01 3.84
N SER A 34 -6.56 -10.06 4.43
CA SER A 34 -7.26 -11.32 4.67
C SER A 34 -7.25 -11.67 6.16
N GLU A 35 -7.94 -12.74 6.55
CA GLU A 35 -7.88 -13.28 7.92
C GLU A 35 -6.44 -13.68 8.33
N LYS A 36 -5.57 -13.98 7.35
CA LYS A 36 -4.16 -14.29 7.56
C LYS A 36 -3.26 -13.03 7.63
N GLY A 37 -3.84 -11.84 7.54
CA GLY A 37 -3.13 -10.56 7.50
C GLY A 37 -2.96 -9.99 6.09
N ILE A 38 -1.86 -9.26 5.87
CA ILE A 38 -1.55 -8.60 4.59
C ILE A 38 -1.04 -9.63 3.61
N ILE A 39 -1.69 -9.71 2.45
CA ILE A 39 -1.32 -10.61 1.36
C ILE A 39 -1.14 -9.84 0.05
N ASP A 40 -0.41 -10.43 -0.88
CA ASP A 40 -0.20 -9.87 -2.22
C ASP A 40 -1.52 -9.74 -2.99
N ALA A 41 -1.71 -8.61 -3.66
CA ALA A 41 -2.81 -8.41 -4.58
C ALA A 41 -2.43 -8.96 -5.95
N LYS A 42 -2.39 -10.29 -6.05
CA LYS A 42 -2.24 -11.02 -7.31
C LYS A 42 -3.13 -10.45 -8.41
#